data_AF-A0A2D5G4A8-F1
#
_entry.id   AF-A0A2D5G4A8-F1
#
_cell.length_a   1.000
_cell.length_b   1.000
_cell.length_c   1.000
_cell.angle_alpha   90.00
_cell.angle_beta   90.00
_cell.angle_gamma   90.00
#
_symmetry.space_group_name_H-M   'P 1'
#
loop_
_entity.id
_entity.type
_entity.pdbx_description
1 polymer ?
#
loop_
_entity_poly.entity_id
_entity_poly.type
_entity_poly.pdbx_seq_one_letter_code
_entity_poly.pdbx_strand_id
1 'polypeptide(L)'
;MSIRVTVWGENVHEQTSKVVQEVYPMGMHNCIANALNEDTEIQARTATLQEPEHGLTEKVLQQTDVLTWWGHAAHSKVEDQIVDRVQARILEGMGLLVLHSGHYSKIFRRLLGTTCSLIWREAGEMERVWVCNPGHPIALGLGRYF
;
A
#
# COMPACT_ATOMS: atom_id res chain seq x y z
N MET A 1 20.81 -8.10 -7.06
CA MET A 1 20.19 -8.04 -5.71
C MET A 1 18.71 -7.79 -5.94
N SER A 2 17.82 -8.56 -5.32
CA SER A 2 16.37 -8.36 -5.47
C SER A 2 15.89 -7.17 -4.64
N ILE A 3 14.86 -6.47 -5.11
CA ILE A 3 14.17 -5.39 -4.38
C ILE A 3 13.26 -6.01 -3.34
N ARG A 4 13.42 -5.64 -2.07
CA ARG A 4 12.62 -6.17 -0.96
C ARG A 4 11.40 -5.29 -0.74
N VAL A 5 10.22 -5.85 -1.00
CA VAL A 5 8.95 -5.14 -0.85
C VAL A 5 8.22 -5.67 0.39
N THR A 6 7.74 -4.76 1.24
CA THR A 6 6.76 -5.10 2.27
C THR A 6 5.41 -4.57 1.83
N VAL A 7 4.45 -5.47 1.64
CA VAL A 7 3.10 -5.16 1.22
C VAL A 7 2.21 -5.04 2.45
N TRP A 8 1.95 -3.81 2.89
CA TRP A 8 1.13 -3.57 4.07
C TRP A 8 -0.35 -3.43 3.71
N GLY A 9 -1.20 -4.22 4.38
CA GLY A 9 -2.65 -4.16 4.23
C GLY A 9 -3.37 -4.04 5.58
N GLU A 10 -4.33 -3.13 5.67
CA GLU A 10 -5.15 -2.96 6.88
C GLU A 10 -5.90 -4.25 7.29
N ASN A 11 -6.29 -5.07 6.31
CA ASN A 11 -6.89 -6.40 6.51
C ASN A 11 -8.14 -6.41 7.41
N VAL A 12 -8.93 -5.32 7.40
CA VAL A 12 -10.17 -5.21 8.18
C VAL A 12 -11.38 -5.63 7.35
N HIS A 13 -11.46 -5.19 6.10
CA HIS A 13 -12.61 -5.45 5.22
C HIS A 13 -12.69 -6.94 4.85
N GLU A 14 -11.56 -7.57 4.59
CA GLU A 14 -11.49 -8.98 4.21
C GLU A 14 -11.91 -9.93 5.36
N GLN A 15 -11.90 -9.43 6.61
CA GLN A 15 -12.37 -10.17 7.79
C GLN A 15 -13.83 -9.90 8.15
N THR A 16 -14.41 -8.81 7.65
CA THR A 16 -15.73 -8.31 8.11
C THR A 16 -16.79 -8.26 7.01
N SER A 17 -16.37 -8.24 5.74
CA SER A 17 -17.25 -8.21 4.58
C SER A 17 -17.11 -9.48 3.75
N LYS A 18 -18.19 -10.29 3.68
CA LYS A 18 -18.22 -11.51 2.87
C LYS A 18 -17.95 -11.23 1.38
N VAL A 19 -18.52 -10.16 0.84
CA VAL A 19 -18.34 -9.78 -0.57
C VAL A 19 -16.87 -9.48 -0.87
N VAL A 20 -16.18 -8.79 0.05
CA VAL A 20 -14.74 -8.53 -0.10
C VAL A 20 -13.93 -9.81 0.03
N GLN A 21 -14.27 -10.67 1.00
CA GLN A 21 -13.61 -11.96 1.20
C GLN A 21 -13.77 -12.91 0.01
N GLU A 22 -14.91 -12.88 -0.70
CA GLU A 22 -15.13 -13.68 -1.91
C GLU A 22 -14.15 -13.30 -3.03
N VAL A 23 -13.80 -12.01 -3.15
CA VAL A 23 -12.82 -11.52 -4.13
C VAL A 23 -11.38 -11.73 -3.65
N TYR A 24 -11.12 -11.45 -2.36
CA TYR A 24 -9.80 -11.53 -1.75
C TYR A 24 -9.81 -12.49 -0.55
N PRO A 25 -9.91 -13.82 -0.79
CA PRO A 25 -10.03 -14.80 0.28
C PRO A 25 -8.80 -14.86 1.19
N MET A 26 -7.65 -14.46 0.66
CA MET A 26 -6.38 -14.36 1.40
C MET A 26 -5.99 -12.91 1.70
N GLY A 27 -6.86 -11.93 1.44
CA GLY A 27 -6.54 -10.51 1.59
C GLY A 27 -5.83 -9.88 0.39
N MET A 28 -6.04 -8.57 0.19
CA MET A 28 -5.43 -7.83 -0.93
C MET A 28 -3.91 -7.82 -0.87
N HIS A 29 -3.34 -7.77 0.33
CA HIS A 29 -1.90 -7.77 0.57
C HIS A 29 -1.24 -9.06 0.05
N ASN A 30 -1.85 -10.23 0.25
CA ASN A 30 -1.33 -11.48 -0.30
C ASN A 30 -1.50 -11.54 -1.83
N CYS A 31 -2.63 -11.03 -2.36
CA CYS A 31 -2.83 -10.95 -3.81
C CYS A 31 -1.72 -10.12 -4.49
N ILE A 32 -1.43 -8.92 -3.96
CA ILE A 32 -0.37 -8.05 -4.47
C ILE A 32 1.01 -8.69 -4.28
N ALA A 33 1.32 -9.22 -3.08
CA ALA A 33 2.62 -9.83 -2.83
C ALA A 33 2.88 -11.04 -3.73
N ASN A 34 1.86 -11.88 -3.99
CA ASN A 34 1.98 -13.01 -4.90
C ASN A 34 2.28 -12.56 -6.33
N ALA A 35 1.56 -11.56 -6.84
CA ALA A 35 1.81 -11.01 -8.17
C ALA A 35 3.21 -10.38 -8.28
N LEU A 36 3.65 -9.65 -7.26
CA LEU A 36 5.01 -9.08 -7.23
C LEU A 36 6.10 -10.16 -7.20
N ASN A 37 5.86 -11.27 -6.50
CA ASN A 37 6.79 -12.40 -6.42
C ASN A 37 6.87 -13.25 -7.72
N GLU A 38 6.04 -12.96 -8.73
CA GLU A 38 6.23 -13.56 -10.07
C GLU A 38 7.47 -13.01 -10.78
N ASP A 39 7.91 -11.80 -10.41
CA ASP A 39 9.16 -11.21 -10.89
C ASP A 39 10.34 -11.65 -10.01
N THR A 40 11.32 -12.32 -10.62
CA THR A 40 12.52 -12.81 -9.93
C THR A 40 13.41 -11.72 -9.35
N GLU A 41 13.26 -10.47 -9.80
CA GLU A 41 14.00 -9.32 -9.28
C GLU A 41 13.33 -8.71 -8.03
N ILE A 42 12.15 -9.19 -7.64
CA ILE A 42 11.39 -8.70 -6.49
C ILE A 42 11.25 -9.81 -5.44
N GLN A 43 11.37 -9.42 -4.17
CA GLN A 43 11.02 -10.27 -3.03
C GLN A 43 10.00 -9.55 -2.17
N ALA A 44 8.73 -9.96 -2.27
CA ALA A 44 7.63 -9.39 -1.52
C ALA A 44 7.27 -10.26 -0.29
N ARG A 45 7.08 -9.60 0.84
CA ARG A 45 6.42 -10.14 2.05
C ARG A 45 5.23 -9.27 2.41
N THR A 46 4.35 -9.76 3.28
CA THR A 46 3.19 -9.01 3.75
C THR A 46 3.34 -8.60 5.21
N ALA A 47 2.59 -7.56 5.59
CA ALA A 47 2.37 -7.15 6.97
C ALA A 47 0.94 -6.61 7.11
N THR A 48 0.33 -6.77 8.27
CA THR A 48 -1.06 -6.33 8.51
C THR A 48 -1.23 -5.54 9.80
N LEU A 49 -2.33 -4.80 9.91
CA LEU A 49 -2.64 -3.98 11.09
C LEU A 49 -2.70 -4.82 12.38
N GLN A 50 -3.14 -6.07 12.30
CA GLN A 50 -3.39 -6.95 13.45
C GLN A 50 -2.12 -7.61 13.99
N GLU A 51 -1.02 -7.59 13.24
CA GLU A 51 0.27 -8.10 13.71
C GLU A 51 0.87 -7.21 14.80
N PRO A 52 1.76 -7.76 15.65
CA PRO A 52 2.54 -6.96 16.59
C PRO A 52 3.27 -5.82 15.86
N GLU A 53 3.16 -4.60 16.40
CA GLU A 53 3.69 -3.38 15.77
C GLU A 53 3.21 -3.17 14.33
N HIS A 54 2.01 -3.69 14.01
CA HIS A 54 1.41 -3.69 12.68
C HIS A 54 2.28 -4.39 11.62
N GLY A 55 3.13 -5.32 12.05
CA GLY A 55 4.13 -6.01 11.22
C GLY A 55 5.32 -5.14 10.80
N LEU A 56 5.38 -3.89 11.26
CA LEU A 56 6.37 -2.89 10.85
C LEU A 56 7.43 -2.64 11.95
N THR A 57 7.98 -3.72 12.48
CA THR A 57 9.14 -3.68 13.40
C THR A 57 10.35 -2.98 12.75
N GLU A 58 11.27 -2.47 13.55
CA GLU A 58 12.52 -1.87 13.04
C GLU A 58 13.28 -2.82 12.12
N LYS A 59 13.38 -4.09 12.50
CA LYS A 59 14.03 -5.13 11.69
C LYS A 59 13.36 -5.31 10.33
N VAL A 60 12.02 -5.31 10.29
CA VAL A 60 11.27 -5.40 9.02
C VAL A 60 11.57 -4.17 8.16
N LEU A 61 11.47 -2.96 8.70
CA LEU A 61 11.68 -1.74 7.91
C LEU A 61 13.15 -1.54 7.47
N GLN A 62 14.13 -2.02 8.22
CA GLN A 62 15.55 -2.06 7.79
C GLN A 62 15.74 -3.01 6.60
N GLN A 63 14.90 -4.04 6.51
CA GLN A 63 14.91 -5.02 5.43
C GLN A 63 13.91 -4.71 4.31
N THR A 64 13.35 -3.50 4.28
CA THR A 64 12.36 -3.08 3.30
C THR A 64 12.97 -1.98 2.44
N ASP A 65 13.00 -2.19 1.13
CA ASP A 65 13.43 -1.19 0.16
C ASP A 65 12.23 -0.36 -0.31
N VAL A 66 11.07 -1.00 -0.48
CA VAL A 66 9.79 -0.34 -0.80
C VAL A 66 8.68 -0.86 0.10
N LEU A 67 7.95 0.05 0.73
CA LEU A 67 6.72 -0.24 1.47
C LEU A 67 5.52 0.11 0.60
N THR A 68 4.60 -0.83 0.37
CA THR A 68 3.27 -0.50 -0.16
C THR A 68 2.29 -0.33 0.99
N TRP A 69 1.29 0.55 0.81
CA TRP A 69 0.33 0.86 1.87
C TRP A 69 -1.09 0.89 1.35
N TRP A 70 -1.93 -0.04 1.82
CA TRP A 70 -3.38 -0.01 1.64
C TRP A 70 -4.08 0.01 3.00
N GLY A 71 -5.01 0.95 3.19
CA GLY A 71 -5.90 0.98 4.36
C GLY A 71 -7.13 1.84 4.12
N HIS A 72 -8.16 1.72 4.96
CA HIS A 72 -9.45 2.38 4.74
C HIS A 72 -10.19 2.70 6.06
N ALA A 73 -10.68 1.68 6.77
CA ALA A 73 -11.61 1.82 7.88
C ALA A 73 -10.93 2.11 9.23
N ALA A 74 -9.63 1.81 9.35
CA ALA A 74 -8.91 1.78 10.62
C ALA A 74 -7.61 2.59 10.59
N HIS A 75 -7.51 3.63 9.77
CA HIS A 75 -6.34 4.53 9.74
C HIS A 75 -5.96 5.08 11.12
N SER A 76 -6.94 5.33 11.98
CA SER A 76 -6.71 5.83 13.35
C SER A 76 -6.10 4.79 14.29
N LYS A 77 -6.22 3.49 13.97
CA LYS A 77 -5.70 2.37 14.76
C LYS A 77 -4.21 2.12 14.55
N VAL A 78 -3.61 2.68 13.51
CA VAL A 78 -2.16 2.65 13.32
C VAL A 78 -1.53 3.55 14.38
N GLU A 79 -0.69 3.00 15.23
CA GLU A 79 -0.04 3.71 16.33
C GLU A 79 0.92 4.77 15.80
N ASP A 80 0.95 5.94 16.45
CA ASP A 80 1.77 7.07 15.97
C ASP A 80 3.27 6.76 15.97
N GLN A 81 3.75 5.97 16.93
CA GLN A 81 5.14 5.50 16.98
C GLN A 81 5.54 4.69 15.74
N ILE A 82 4.61 3.90 15.17
CA ILE A 82 4.85 3.14 13.95
C ILE A 82 4.88 4.07 12.74
N VAL A 83 4.01 5.08 12.72
CA VAL A 83 4.03 6.12 11.68
C VAL A 83 5.34 6.92 11.70
N ASP A 84 5.84 7.30 12.88
CA ASP A 84 7.10 8.01 13.03
C ASP A 84 8.28 7.17 12.52
N ARG A 85 8.30 5.88 12.88
CA ARG A 85 9.33 4.93 12.40
C ARG A 85 9.30 4.78 10.87
N VAL A 86 8.11 4.62 10.28
CA VAL A 86 7.96 4.52 8.83
C VAL A 86 8.39 5.82 8.14
N GLN A 87 8.01 6.98 8.69
CA GLN A 87 8.41 8.27 8.15
C GLN A 87 9.93 8.43 8.13
N ALA A 88 10.62 8.12 9.24
CA ALA A 88 12.08 8.17 9.31
C ALA A 88 12.73 7.33 8.20
N ARG A 89 12.25 6.09 8.01
CA ARG A 89 12.77 5.19 6.98
C ARG A 89 12.54 5.71 5.56
N ILE A 90 11.41 6.37 5.30
CA ILE A 90 11.13 7.01 4.01
C ILE A 90 12.07 8.19 3.77
N LEU A 91 12.30 9.03 4.78
CA LEU A 91 13.24 10.14 4.69
C LEU A 91 14.70 9.67 4.51
N GLU A 92 15.02 8.46 4.97
CA GLU A 92 16.31 7.79 4.76
C GLU A 92 16.42 7.09 3.37
N GLY A 93 15.37 7.13 2.55
CA GLY A 93 15.39 6.63 1.17
C GLY A 93 14.58 5.36 0.91
N MET A 94 13.85 4.82 1.89
CA MET A 94 12.89 3.74 1.64
C MET A 94 11.74 4.26 0.75
N GLY A 95 11.43 3.53 -0.32
CA GLY A 95 10.29 3.88 -1.19
C GLY A 95 8.94 3.67 -0.49
N LEU A 96 7.95 4.47 -0.87
CA LEU A 96 6.56 4.32 -0.43
C LEU A 96 5.61 4.33 -1.64
N LEU A 97 4.73 3.35 -1.72
CA LEU A 97 3.64 3.29 -2.70
C LEU A 97 2.29 3.25 -1.97
N VAL A 98 1.56 4.36 -2.00
CA VAL A 98 0.25 4.48 -1.34
C VAL A 98 -0.87 4.15 -2.31
N LEU A 99 -1.77 3.27 -1.90
CA LEU A 99 -2.84 2.72 -2.75
C LEU A 99 -4.22 3.21 -2.30
N HIS A 100 -5.01 3.71 -3.26
CA HIS A 100 -6.44 3.99 -3.11
C HIS A 100 -6.76 4.81 -1.84
N SER A 101 -7.59 4.29 -0.94
CA SER A 101 -8.00 4.89 0.35
C SER A 101 -6.84 5.16 1.30
N GLY A 102 -5.65 4.61 1.03
CA GLY A 102 -4.39 4.98 1.67
C GLY A 102 -4.08 6.48 1.62
N HIS A 103 -4.73 7.26 0.74
CA HIS A 103 -4.66 8.72 0.73
C HIS A 103 -5.03 9.36 2.08
N TYR A 104 -5.83 8.68 2.93
CA TYR A 104 -6.21 9.18 4.25
C TYR A 104 -5.36 8.60 5.40
N SER A 105 -4.38 7.75 5.08
CA SER A 105 -3.47 7.15 6.06
C SER A 105 -2.69 8.22 6.84
N LYS A 106 -2.34 7.91 8.09
CA LYS A 106 -1.53 8.80 8.92
C LYS A 106 -0.18 9.11 8.26
N ILE A 107 0.48 8.09 7.69
CA ILE A 107 1.80 8.26 7.05
C ILE A 107 1.73 9.19 5.83
N PHE A 108 0.74 9.03 4.96
CA PHE A 108 0.62 9.84 3.75
C PHE A 108 0.31 11.30 4.09
N ARG A 109 -0.64 11.55 5.02
CA ARG A 109 -0.94 12.91 5.49
C ARG A 109 0.25 13.56 6.18
N ARG A 110 1.03 12.79 6.95
CA ARG A 110 2.24 13.28 7.64
C ARG A 110 3.32 13.71 6.64
N LEU A 111 3.50 12.96 5.56
CA LEU A 111 4.48 13.30 4.51
C LEU A 111 4.05 14.51 3.66
N LEU A 112 2.75 14.64 3.35
CA LEU A 112 2.25 15.71 2.49
C LEU A 112 1.89 17.00 3.23
N GLY A 113 1.66 16.95 4.55
CA GLY A 113 1.31 18.12 5.35
C GLY A 113 -0.07 18.72 5.05
N THR A 114 -0.96 17.96 4.40
CA THR A 114 -2.33 18.40 4.06
C THR A 114 -3.38 17.39 4.54
N THR A 115 -4.66 17.71 4.36
CA THR A 115 -5.75 16.81 4.74
C THR A 115 -5.82 15.57 3.85
N CYS A 116 -5.27 15.63 2.63
CA CYS A 116 -5.43 14.62 1.58
C CYS A 116 -6.89 14.22 1.33
N SER A 117 -7.84 15.11 1.61
CA SER A 117 -9.27 14.86 1.41
C SER A 117 -9.68 15.05 -0.05
N LEU A 118 -10.72 14.34 -0.47
CA LEU A 118 -11.27 14.35 -1.82
C LEU A 118 -12.76 14.04 -1.81
N ILE A 119 -13.44 14.33 -2.92
CA ILE A 119 -14.83 13.93 -3.14
C ILE A 119 -14.81 12.49 -3.69
N TRP A 120 -15.70 11.64 -3.18
CA TRP A 120 -15.77 10.23 -3.55
C TRP A 120 -17.21 9.74 -3.67
N ARG A 121 -17.40 8.64 -4.39
CA ARG A 121 -18.68 7.93 -4.56
C ARG A 121 -18.41 6.46 -4.86
N GLU A 122 -19.19 5.56 -4.27
CA GLU A 122 -19.19 4.13 -4.57
C GLU A 122 -20.50 3.77 -5.30
N ALA A 123 -20.42 3.57 -6.63
CA ALA A 123 -21.61 3.36 -7.47
C ALA A 123 -21.40 2.35 -8.61
N GLY A 124 -20.31 1.56 -8.58
CA GLY A 124 -20.03 0.56 -9.63
C GLY A 124 -19.78 1.15 -11.02
N GLU A 125 -19.28 2.39 -11.09
CA GLU A 125 -19.03 3.09 -12.34
C GLU A 125 -17.70 2.66 -12.98
N MET A 126 -17.57 2.89 -14.29
CA MET A 126 -16.35 2.61 -15.03
C MET A 126 -15.31 3.71 -14.81
N GLU A 127 -14.08 3.31 -14.47
CA GLU A 127 -12.91 4.19 -14.49
C GLU A 127 -12.08 3.94 -15.75
N ARG A 128 -11.42 4.99 -16.26
CA ARG A 128 -10.38 4.90 -17.29
C ARG A 128 -9.20 5.75 -16.86
N VAL A 129 -8.04 5.13 -16.70
CA VAL A 129 -6.82 5.83 -16.24
C VAL A 129 -6.00 6.22 -17.47
N TRP A 130 -5.84 7.52 -17.71
CA TRP A 130 -5.10 8.04 -18.86
C TRP A 130 -3.61 8.21 -18.55
N VAL A 131 -2.75 7.70 -19.43
CA VAL A 131 -1.29 7.89 -19.32
C VAL A 131 -0.92 9.28 -19.84
N CYS A 132 -0.62 10.20 -18.93
CA CYS A 132 -0.24 11.58 -19.25
C CYS A 132 1.27 11.77 -19.48
N ASN A 133 2.10 10.83 -18.99
CA ASN A 133 3.54 10.84 -19.20
C ASN A 133 4.04 9.46 -19.68
N PRO A 134 3.96 9.19 -21.00
CA PRO A 134 4.31 7.88 -21.55
C PRO A 134 5.81 7.57 -21.50
N GLY A 135 6.68 8.57 -21.27
CA GLY A 135 8.12 8.36 -21.13
C GLY A 135 8.54 7.91 -19.73
N HIS A 136 7.62 7.86 -18.76
CA HIS A 136 7.94 7.50 -17.38
C HIS A 136 8.07 5.97 -17.22
N PRO A 137 9.07 5.45 -16.46
CA PRO A 137 9.26 4.00 -16.26
C PRO A 137 8.02 3.26 -15.74
N ILE A 138 7.22 3.90 -14.87
CA ILE A 138 5.94 3.32 -14.37
C ILE A 138 4.94 3.04 -15.51
N ALA A 139 4.98 3.83 -16.59
CA ALA A 139 4.07 3.68 -17.73
C ALA A 139 4.60 2.73 -18.81
N LEU A 140 5.78 2.13 -18.61
CA LEU A 140 6.39 1.24 -19.60
C LEU A 140 5.48 0.03 -19.85
N GLY A 141 5.14 -0.22 -21.12
CA GLY A 141 4.26 -1.32 -21.52
C GLY A 141 2.76 -1.03 -21.40
N LEU A 142 2.36 0.11 -20.84
CA LEU A 142 0.95 0.53 -20.80
C LEU A 142 0.52 1.20 -22.11
N GLY A 143 -0.75 1.01 -22.47
CA GLY A 143 -1.40 1.74 -23.56
C GLY A 143 -1.67 3.21 -23.20
N ARG A 144 -2.40 3.92 -24.08
CA ARG A 144 -2.81 5.32 -23.80
C ARG A 144 -3.71 5.43 -22.57
N TYR A 145 -4.44 4.37 -22.26
CA TYR A 145 -5.21 4.17 -21.04
C TYR A 145 -5.34 2.67 -20.77
N PHE A 146 -5.79 2.34 -19.57
CA PHE A 146 -6.22 1.01 -19.16
C PHE A 146 -7.47 1.11 -18.28
#